data_AF-A0A353SVP4-F1
#
_entry.id   AF-A0A353SVP4-F1
#
_cell.length_a   1.000
_cell.length_b   1.000
_cell.length_c   1.000
_cell.angle_alpha   90.00
_cell.angle_beta   90.00
_cell.angle_gamma   90.00
#
_symmetry.space_group_name_H-M   'P 1'
#
loop_
_entity.id
_entity.type
_entity.pdbx_description
1 polymer ?
#
loop_
_entity_poly.entity_id
_entity_poly.type
_entity_poly.pdbx_seq_one_letter_code
_entity_poly.pdbx_strand_id
1 'polypeptide(L)'
;MSRADLAAGKVIRMSLPFRVQHLLLAILLTVLAVTGFALMYHENSLAQWLIRMEGGVHNRGIVHRIAAVLLMANLVHHVFYMLFSREGKPELRQLFITKRDIDDFLQSLRYNLGTATEYPPFGRYGYKEKFQYWGAAAGIVLISLTGLMLWGEEFSMRLFPKFVLDLAIIIHGYQGLLAFLVLFLWHLYNVHLHPSVFPMNPSWITGKVSVEWLREEHPLEYEKLKEEGVL
;
A
#
# COMPACT_ATOMS: atom_id res chain seq x y z
N MET A 1 -13.63 10.86 -18.70
CA MET A 1 -13.69 9.54 -19.36
C MET A 1 -14.06 9.78 -20.82
N SER A 2 -13.40 9.11 -21.78
CA SER A 2 -13.73 9.32 -23.20
C SER A 2 -14.86 8.39 -23.66
N ARG A 3 -15.65 8.80 -24.67
CA ARG A 3 -16.66 7.91 -25.28
C ARG A 3 -16.06 6.60 -25.83
N ALA A 4 -14.80 6.66 -26.27
CA ALA A 4 -14.06 5.49 -26.74
C ALA A 4 -13.75 4.50 -25.60
N ASP A 5 -13.54 4.98 -24.37
CA ASP A 5 -13.29 4.10 -23.22
C ASP A 5 -14.53 3.27 -22.86
N LEU A 6 -15.70 3.92 -22.83
CA LEU A 6 -16.98 3.25 -22.60
C LEU A 6 -17.33 2.28 -23.73
N ALA A 7 -17.12 2.69 -24.98
CA ALA A 7 -17.30 1.81 -26.14
C ALA A 7 -16.37 0.58 -26.09
N ALA A 8 -15.20 0.71 -25.47
CA ALA A 8 -14.26 -0.38 -25.22
C ALA A 8 -14.54 -1.15 -23.92
N GLY A 9 -15.66 -0.89 -23.23
CA GLY A 9 -16.04 -1.54 -21.99
C GLY A 9 -15.08 -1.25 -20.83
N LYS A 10 -14.51 -0.04 -20.76
CA LYS A 10 -13.55 0.37 -19.73
C LYS A 10 -14.03 1.59 -18.95
N VAL A 11 -13.71 1.60 -17.66
CA VAL A 11 -14.05 2.69 -16.73
C VAL A 11 -12.80 3.15 -15.98
N ILE A 12 -12.73 4.45 -15.68
CA ILE A 12 -11.62 5.03 -14.91
C ILE A 12 -11.81 4.68 -13.43
N ARG A 13 -10.85 3.96 -12.87
CA ARG A 13 -10.81 3.60 -11.44
C ARG A 13 -9.78 4.40 -10.66
N MET A 14 -8.63 4.75 -11.24
CA MET A 14 -7.60 5.55 -10.56
C MET A 14 -7.19 6.76 -11.40
N SER A 15 -7.23 7.95 -10.80
CA SER A 15 -6.78 9.17 -11.48
C SER A 15 -5.25 9.18 -11.63
N LEU A 16 -4.74 10.05 -12.51
CA LEU A 16 -3.29 10.17 -12.74
C LEU A 16 -2.53 10.56 -11.46
N PRO A 17 -2.96 11.54 -10.65
CA PRO A 17 -2.29 11.85 -9.38
C PRO A 17 -2.16 10.66 -8.43
N PHE A 18 -3.20 9.83 -8.30
CA PHE A 18 -3.13 8.61 -7.48
C PHE A 18 -2.11 7.61 -8.01
N ARG A 19 -2.07 7.39 -9.33
CA ARG A 19 -1.10 6.47 -9.96
C ARG A 19 0.33 6.93 -9.76
N VAL A 20 0.61 8.23 -9.89
CA VAL A 20 1.94 8.79 -9.66
C VAL A 20 2.38 8.60 -8.21
N GLN A 21 1.52 8.92 -7.25
CA GLN A 21 1.80 8.69 -5.82
C GLN A 21 2.03 7.21 -5.50
N HIS A 22 1.22 6.32 -6.09
CA HIS A 22 1.37 4.88 -5.91
C HIS A 22 2.67 4.35 -6.51
N LEU A 23 3.04 4.79 -7.72
CA LEU A 23 4.30 4.41 -8.36
C LEU A 23 5.50 4.88 -7.54
N LEU A 24 5.46 6.11 -7.05
CA LEU A 24 6.50 6.65 -6.18
C LEU A 24 6.59 5.84 -4.88
N LEU A 25 5.46 5.51 -4.25
CA LEU A 25 5.40 4.66 -3.07
C LEU A 25 6.03 3.29 -3.33
N ALA A 26 5.66 2.62 -4.43
CA ALA A 26 6.16 1.29 -4.77
C ALA A 26 7.68 1.29 -4.99
N ILE A 27 8.21 2.29 -5.71
CA ILE A 27 9.65 2.44 -5.92
C ILE A 27 10.37 2.67 -4.59
N LEU A 28 9.90 3.62 -3.78
CA LEU A 28 10.54 3.96 -2.51
C LEU A 28 10.52 2.79 -1.52
N LEU A 29 9.39 2.09 -1.39
CA LEU A 29 9.30 0.89 -0.55
C LEU A 29 10.24 -0.21 -1.03
N THR A 30 10.36 -0.41 -2.34
CA THR A 30 11.30 -1.40 -2.90
C THR A 30 12.74 -1.03 -2.58
N VAL A 31 13.14 0.23 -2.78
CA VAL A 31 14.49 0.71 -2.44
C VAL A 31 14.76 0.55 -0.94
N LEU A 32 13.80 0.92 -0.08
CA LEU A 32 13.93 0.79 1.38
C LEU A 32 14.01 -0.67 1.84
N ALA A 33 13.23 -1.57 1.24
CA ALA A 33 13.29 -3.00 1.52
C ALA A 33 14.65 -3.56 1.12
N VAL A 34 15.11 -3.31 -0.11
CA VAL A 34 16.40 -3.80 -0.60
C VAL A 34 17.55 -3.24 0.24
N THR A 35 17.52 -1.93 0.52
CA THR A 35 18.56 -1.27 1.32
C THR A 35 18.58 -1.76 2.77
N GLY A 36 17.41 -1.84 3.41
CA GLY A 36 17.23 -2.25 4.81
C GLY A 36 17.53 -3.74 5.05
N PHE A 37 17.07 -4.64 4.19
CA PHE A 37 17.32 -6.07 4.38
C PHE A 37 18.79 -6.44 4.32
N ALA A 38 19.59 -5.84 3.43
CA ALA A 38 21.01 -6.15 3.43
C ALA A 38 21.74 -5.58 4.65
N LEU A 39 21.22 -4.51 5.28
CA LEU A 39 21.77 -4.01 6.56
C LEU A 39 21.42 -4.98 7.70
N MET A 40 20.18 -5.48 7.74
CA MET A 40 19.71 -6.41 8.77
C MET A 40 20.36 -7.79 8.65
N TYR A 41 20.57 -8.29 7.44
CA TYR A 41 21.12 -9.61 7.14
C TYR A 41 22.51 -9.51 6.49
N HIS A 42 23.37 -8.63 7.01
CA HIS A 42 24.68 -8.32 6.41
C HIS A 42 25.64 -9.52 6.32
N GLU A 43 25.41 -10.58 7.10
CA GLU A 43 26.20 -11.82 7.05
C GLU A 43 25.85 -12.69 5.82
N ASN A 44 24.70 -12.46 5.18
CA ASN A 44 24.27 -13.20 4.01
C ASN A 44 25.11 -12.83 2.76
N SER A 45 25.49 -13.82 1.95
CA SER A 45 26.33 -13.61 0.76
C SER A 45 25.69 -12.71 -0.30
N LEU A 46 24.37 -12.79 -0.50
CA LEU A 46 23.62 -11.90 -1.39
C LEU A 46 23.60 -10.48 -0.84
N ALA A 47 23.39 -10.31 0.46
CA ALA A 47 23.45 -9.01 1.13
C ALA A 47 24.83 -8.36 0.96
N GLN A 48 25.92 -9.11 1.18
CA GLN A 48 27.27 -8.61 0.98
C GLN A 48 27.56 -8.25 -0.48
N TRP A 49 27.06 -9.05 -1.44
CA TRP A 49 27.19 -8.73 -2.86
C TRP A 49 26.48 -7.41 -3.21
N LEU A 50 25.24 -7.23 -2.74
CA LEU A 50 24.48 -5.99 -2.94
C LEU A 50 25.17 -4.79 -2.26
N ILE A 51 25.68 -4.95 -1.05
CA ILE A 51 26.43 -3.89 -0.34
C ILE A 51 27.66 -3.47 -1.13
N ARG A 52 28.43 -4.43 -1.68
CA ARG A 52 29.61 -4.12 -2.51
C ARG A 52 29.22 -3.37 -3.79
N MET A 53 28.13 -3.78 -4.44
CA MET A 53 27.69 -3.15 -5.68
C MET A 53 27.22 -1.71 -5.49
N GLU A 54 26.67 -1.41 -4.32
CA GLU A 54 26.27 -0.06 -3.94
C GLU A 54 27.41 0.80 -3.39
N GLY A 55 28.67 0.34 -3.42
CA GLY A 55 29.81 1.13 -2.93
C GLY A 55 30.01 1.08 -1.41
N GLY A 56 29.46 0.06 -0.74
CA GLY A 56 29.68 -0.23 0.68
C GLY A 56 28.55 0.24 1.61
N VAL A 57 28.69 -0.13 2.89
CA VAL A 57 27.68 0.11 3.93
C VAL A 57 27.35 1.60 4.10
N HIS A 58 28.36 2.46 3.96
CA HIS A 58 28.19 3.91 4.08
C HIS A 58 27.23 4.46 3.01
N ASN A 59 27.48 4.15 1.73
CA ASN A 59 26.66 4.64 0.63
C ASN A 59 25.24 4.05 0.69
N ARG A 60 25.11 2.75 1.00
CA ARG A 60 23.82 2.12 1.25
C ARG A 60 23.01 2.85 2.33
N GLY A 61 23.65 3.21 3.44
CA GLY A 61 23.00 3.99 4.50
C GLY A 61 22.52 5.36 4.02
N ILE A 62 23.27 6.02 3.13
CA ILE A 62 22.84 7.29 2.51
C ILE A 62 21.61 7.06 1.63
N VAL A 63 21.65 6.07 0.74
CA VAL A 63 20.52 5.75 -0.16
C VAL A 63 19.26 5.41 0.65
N HIS A 64 19.40 4.61 1.71
CA HIS A 64 18.29 4.26 2.60
C HIS A 64 17.66 5.51 3.23
N ARG A 65 18.48 6.42 3.77
CA ARG A 65 17.99 7.66 4.39
C ARG A 65 17.35 8.63 3.39
N ILE A 66 17.92 8.75 2.18
CA ILE A 66 17.30 9.56 1.11
C ILE A 66 15.92 9.00 0.75
N ALA A 67 15.83 7.68 0.53
CA ALA A 67 14.57 7.02 0.24
C ALA A 67 13.55 7.16 1.40
N ALA A 68 14.02 7.12 2.66
CA ALA A 68 13.18 7.32 3.83
C ALA A 68 12.61 8.74 3.89
N VAL A 69 13.43 9.77 3.63
CA VAL A 69 12.96 11.17 3.56
C VAL A 69 11.92 11.34 2.45
N LEU A 70 12.17 10.76 1.28
CA LEU A 70 11.22 10.81 0.17
C LEU A 70 9.92 10.05 0.48
N LEU A 71 9.99 8.92 1.20
CA LEU A 71 8.80 8.18 1.63
C LEU A 71 7.96 9.00 2.62
N MET A 72 8.61 9.63 3.60
CA MET A 72 7.94 10.53 4.55
C MET A 72 7.31 11.73 3.83
N ALA A 73 8.01 12.34 2.89
CA ALA A 73 7.48 13.44 2.08
C ALA A 73 6.28 12.98 1.23
N ASN A 74 6.34 11.78 0.63
CA ASN A 74 5.23 11.20 -0.13
C ASN A 74 4.01 10.92 0.76
N LEU A 75 4.20 10.42 1.99
CA LEU A 75 3.12 10.24 2.95
C LEU A 75 2.47 11.57 3.32
N VAL A 76 3.27 12.60 3.64
CA VAL A 76 2.75 13.93 3.96
C VAL A 76 1.95 14.48 2.78
N HIS A 77 2.53 14.44 1.57
CA HIS A 77 1.84 14.86 0.35
C HIS A 77 0.53 14.08 0.14
N HIS A 78 0.54 12.75 0.34
CA HIS A 78 -0.65 11.93 0.23
C HIS A 78 -1.74 12.35 1.22
N VAL A 79 -1.39 12.57 2.48
CA VAL A 79 -2.33 13.04 3.51
C VAL A 79 -2.92 14.41 3.11
N PHE A 80 -2.10 15.36 2.69
CA PHE A 80 -2.59 16.66 2.21
C PHE A 80 -3.50 16.51 0.99
N TYR A 81 -3.13 15.67 0.02
CA TYR A 81 -3.94 15.39 -1.15
C TYR A 81 -5.31 14.81 -0.76
N MET A 82 -5.34 13.82 0.14
CA MET A 82 -6.58 13.16 0.58
C MET A 82 -7.50 14.09 1.37
N LEU A 83 -6.94 15.00 2.17
CA LEU A 83 -7.73 15.92 3.01
C LEU A 83 -8.23 17.17 2.28
N PHE A 84 -7.45 17.70 1.33
CA PHE A 84 -7.70 19.03 0.77
C PHE A 84 -8.07 19.04 -0.72
N SER A 85 -7.70 18.00 -1.48
CA SER A 85 -8.02 17.98 -2.92
C SER A 85 -9.49 17.62 -3.19
N ARG A 86 -10.01 18.05 -4.35
CA ARG A 86 -11.38 17.72 -4.79
C ARG A 86 -11.57 16.23 -5.04
N GLU A 87 -10.54 15.57 -5.58
CA GLU A 87 -10.55 14.13 -5.88
C GLU A 87 -10.28 13.28 -4.63
N GLY A 88 -9.34 13.68 -3.77
CA GLY A 88 -8.92 12.89 -2.62
C GLY A 88 -9.96 12.81 -1.50
N LYS A 89 -10.75 13.87 -1.25
CA LYS A 89 -11.75 13.88 -0.18
C LYS A 89 -12.83 12.79 -0.35
N PRO A 90 -13.48 12.64 -1.51
CA PRO A 90 -14.40 11.52 -1.75
C PRO A 90 -13.76 10.14 -1.60
N GLU A 91 -12.49 9.99 -1.97
CA GLU A 91 -11.75 8.73 -1.86
C GLU A 91 -11.48 8.38 -0.40
N LEU A 92 -11.01 9.35 0.38
CA LEU A 92 -10.76 9.19 1.81
C LEU A 92 -12.03 8.77 2.55
N ARG A 93 -13.18 9.37 2.20
CA ARG A 93 -14.48 8.99 2.78
C ARG A 93 -14.81 7.52 2.55
N GLN A 94 -14.48 6.99 1.39
CA GLN A 94 -14.74 5.60 1.03
C GLN A 94 -13.73 4.63 1.65
N LEU A 95 -12.53 5.10 2.02
CA LEU A 95 -11.50 4.31 2.68
C LEU A 95 -11.69 4.16 4.19
N PHE A 96 -12.55 4.96 4.83
CA PHE A 96 -12.86 4.75 6.24
C PHE A 96 -13.45 3.36 6.48
N ILE A 97 -12.95 2.71 7.53
CA ILE A 97 -13.46 1.44 8.01
C ILE A 97 -14.79 1.70 8.71
N THR A 98 -15.80 0.97 8.29
CA THR A 98 -17.18 1.03 8.80
C THR A 98 -17.56 -0.34 9.37
N LYS A 99 -18.68 -0.41 10.08
CA LYS A 99 -19.22 -1.69 10.58
C LYS A 99 -19.45 -2.71 9.45
N ARG A 100 -19.87 -2.22 8.28
CA ARG A 100 -20.07 -3.03 7.09
C ARG A 100 -18.81 -3.80 6.68
N ASP A 101 -17.62 -3.22 6.82
CA ASP A 101 -16.37 -3.89 6.46
C ASP A 101 -16.11 -5.14 7.32
N ILE A 102 -16.58 -5.13 8.57
CA ILE A 102 -16.53 -6.29 9.47
C ILE A 102 -17.56 -7.34 9.04
N ASP A 103 -18.79 -6.91 8.74
CA ASP A 103 -19.85 -7.79 8.26
C ASP A 103 -19.46 -8.48 6.94
N ASP A 104 -18.89 -7.72 6.00
CA ASP A 104 -18.38 -8.19 4.72
C ASP A 104 -17.21 -9.18 4.90
N PHE A 105 -16.31 -8.95 5.87
CA PHE A 105 -15.25 -9.90 6.22
C PHE A 105 -15.83 -11.21 6.76
N LEU A 106 -16.78 -11.14 7.70
CA LEU A 106 -17.42 -12.32 8.28
C LEU A 106 -18.24 -13.09 7.23
N GLN A 107 -18.92 -12.39 6.32
CA GLN A 107 -19.62 -13.01 5.21
C GLN A 107 -18.66 -13.68 4.23
N SER A 108 -17.55 -13.04 3.89
CA SER A 108 -16.49 -13.65 3.07
C SER A 108 -15.97 -14.95 3.68
N LEU A 109 -15.76 -14.95 5.00
CA LEU A 109 -15.33 -16.15 5.72
C LEU A 109 -16.38 -17.26 5.65
N ARG A 110 -17.66 -16.92 5.89
CA ARG A 110 -18.77 -17.87 5.80
C ARG A 110 -18.91 -18.46 4.40
N TYR A 111 -18.79 -17.64 3.36
CA TYR A 111 -18.82 -18.07 1.96
C TYR A 111 -17.67 -19.02 1.65
N ASN A 112 -16.43 -18.65 2.04
CA ASN A 112 -15.26 -19.50 1.82
C ASN A 112 -15.32 -20.83 2.59
N LEU A 113 -16.02 -20.87 3.73
CA LEU A 113 -16.31 -22.09 4.49
C LEU A 113 -17.54 -22.86 3.98
N GLY A 114 -18.20 -22.40 2.91
CA GLY A 114 -19.39 -23.03 2.33
C GLY A 114 -20.68 -22.86 3.15
N THR A 115 -20.69 -21.99 4.15
CA THR A 115 -21.84 -21.72 5.05
C THR A 115 -22.69 -20.51 4.63
N ALA A 116 -22.33 -19.87 3.53
CA ALA A 116 -23.11 -18.84 2.85
C ALA A 116 -23.05 -19.09 1.33
N THR A 117 -24.14 -18.78 0.63
CA THR A 117 -24.27 -19.00 -0.83
C THR A 117 -23.80 -17.82 -1.66
N GLU A 118 -23.64 -16.64 -1.05
CA GLU A 118 -23.32 -15.39 -1.73
C GLU A 118 -22.10 -14.72 -1.13
N TYR A 119 -21.21 -14.25 -2.01
CA TYR A 119 -20.07 -13.42 -1.65
C TYR A 119 -20.55 -11.97 -1.38
N PRO A 120 -19.98 -11.25 -0.39
CA PRO A 120 -20.44 -9.91 -0.06
C PRO A 120 -20.26 -8.94 -1.25
N PRO A 121 -21.27 -8.10 -1.54
CA PRO A 121 -21.15 -7.12 -2.60
C PRO A 121 -20.28 -5.94 -2.12
N PHE A 122 -19.15 -5.70 -2.78
CA PHE A 122 -18.26 -4.59 -2.44
C PHE A 122 -18.62 -3.29 -3.15
N GLY A 123 -18.36 -2.18 -2.46
CA GLY A 123 -18.31 -0.84 -3.06
C GLY A 123 -16.96 -0.56 -3.69
N ARG A 124 -16.61 0.72 -3.81
CA ARG A 124 -15.34 1.12 -4.44
C ARG A 124 -14.10 0.50 -3.80
N TYR A 125 -14.12 0.34 -2.48
CA TYR A 125 -13.07 -0.37 -1.75
C TYR A 125 -13.70 -1.44 -0.88
N GLY A 126 -13.26 -2.69 -1.02
CA GLY A 126 -13.59 -3.79 -0.11
C GLY A 126 -12.74 -3.77 1.15
N TYR A 127 -13.10 -4.59 2.15
CA TYR A 127 -12.38 -4.64 3.43
C TYR A 127 -10.89 -4.98 3.26
N LYS A 128 -10.53 -5.83 2.28
CA LYS A 128 -9.13 -6.20 1.99
C LYS A 128 -8.30 -4.98 1.57
N GLU A 129 -8.85 -4.15 0.69
CA GLU A 129 -8.19 -2.95 0.19
C GLU A 129 -8.07 -1.89 1.28
N LYS A 130 -9.14 -1.66 2.07
CA LYS A 130 -9.11 -0.73 3.20
C LYS A 130 -8.14 -1.17 4.29
N PHE A 131 -8.12 -2.46 4.63
CA PHE A 131 -7.16 -3.03 5.57
C PHE A 131 -5.72 -2.80 5.09
N GLN A 132 -5.45 -3.06 3.81
CA GLN A 132 -4.13 -2.83 3.25
C GLN A 132 -3.76 -1.34 3.23
N TYR A 133 -4.70 -0.46 2.88
CA TYR A 133 -4.50 1.00 2.89
C TYR A 133 -4.09 1.51 4.27
N TRP A 134 -4.88 1.20 5.30
CA TRP A 134 -4.61 1.65 6.66
C TRP A 134 -3.41 0.95 7.29
N GLY A 135 -3.23 -0.35 7.02
CA GLY A 135 -2.07 -1.11 7.46
C GLY A 135 -0.77 -0.56 6.89
N ALA A 136 -0.75 -0.23 5.58
CA ALA A 136 0.40 0.40 4.94
C ALA A 136 0.63 1.82 5.49
N ALA A 137 -0.41 2.65 5.63
CA ALA A 137 -0.28 4.00 6.16
C ALA A 137 0.27 4.02 7.60
N ALA A 138 -0.30 3.21 8.49
CA ALA A 138 0.16 3.07 9.88
C ALA A 138 1.58 2.49 9.94
N GLY A 139 1.89 1.52 9.06
CA GLY A 139 3.24 0.99 8.91
C GLY A 139 4.23 2.09 8.52
N ILE A 140 3.95 2.88 7.48
CA ILE A 140 4.87 3.94 7.05
C ILE A 140 5.09 4.95 8.18
N VAL A 141 4.06 5.31 8.96
CA VAL A 141 4.23 6.16 10.14
C VAL A 141 5.17 5.52 11.17
N LEU A 142 4.93 4.26 11.55
CA LEU A 142 5.71 3.58 12.58
C LEU A 142 7.18 3.37 12.18
N ILE A 143 7.44 2.97 10.93
CA ILE A 143 8.81 2.77 10.43
C ILE A 143 9.54 4.10 10.30
N SER A 144 8.83 5.19 9.96
CA SER A 144 9.41 6.53 9.90
C SER A 144 9.77 7.03 11.30
N LEU A 145 8.89 6.86 12.28
CA LEU A 145 9.15 7.29 13.66
C LEU A 145 10.35 6.54 14.26
N THR A 146 10.35 5.21 14.16
CA THR A 146 11.47 4.40 14.64
C THR A 146 12.76 4.72 13.87
N GLY A 147 12.69 4.91 12.55
CA GLY A 147 13.85 5.27 11.73
C GLY A 147 14.45 6.63 12.09
N LEU A 148 13.61 7.64 12.38
CA LEU A 148 14.05 8.95 12.86
C LEU A 148 14.74 8.85 14.23
N MET A 149 14.22 8.01 15.13
CA MET A 149 14.85 7.79 16.43
C MET A 149 16.26 7.18 16.30
N LEU A 150 16.40 6.21 15.40
CA LEU A 150 17.68 5.53 15.12
C LEU A 150 18.66 6.42 14.35
N TRP A 151 18.17 7.25 13.43
CA TRP A 151 19.01 8.21 12.73
C TRP A 151 19.54 9.29 13.69
N GLY A 152 18.69 9.80 14.57
CA GLY A 152 19.05 10.79 15.58
C GLY A 152 19.39 10.18 16.94
N GLU A 153 20.19 9.11 17.01
CA GLU A 153 20.42 8.32 18.24
C GLU A 153 20.78 9.19 19.46
N GLU A 154 21.74 10.11 19.32
CA GLU A 154 22.17 10.99 20.42
C GLU A 154 21.02 11.88 20.93
N PHE A 155 20.23 12.44 20.02
CA PHE A 155 19.06 13.25 20.37
C PHE A 155 17.98 12.40 21.04
N SER A 156 17.72 11.21 20.50
CA SER A 156 16.76 10.26 21.05
C SER A 156 17.13 9.81 22.47
N MET A 157 18.41 9.53 22.73
CA MET A 157 18.92 9.13 24.06
C MET A 157 18.85 10.26 25.10
N ARG A 158 18.80 11.53 24.67
CA ARG A 158 18.57 12.67 25.57
C ARG A 158 17.09 12.81 25.96
N LEU A 159 16.16 12.38 25.09
CA LEU A 159 14.71 12.49 25.31
C LEU A 159 14.10 11.24 25.93
N PHE A 160 14.63 10.06 25.61
CA PHE A 160 14.04 8.78 25.96
C PHE A 160 15.04 7.87 26.68
N PRO A 161 14.57 7.00 27.59
CA PRO A 161 15.41 5.96 28.18
C PRO A 161 15.92 4.96 27.11
N LYS A 162 17.08 4.35 27.36
CA LYS A 162 17.71 3.38 26.43
C LYS A 162 16.76 2.29 25.91
N PHE A 163 15.90 1.74 26.77
CA PHE A 163 15.00 0.65 26.37
C PHE A 163 14.05 1.05 25.22
N VAL A 164 13.75 2.34 25.08
CA VAL A 164 12.91 2.87 24.00
C VAL A 164 13.65 2.79 22.66
N LEU A 165 14.96 3.04 22.63
CA LEU A 165 15.78 2.87 21.43
C LEU A 165 15.99 1.39 21.10
N ASP A 166 16.20 0.55 22.12
CA ASP A 166 16.30 -0.90 21.92
C ASP A 166 15.01 -1.44 21.27
N LEU A 167 13.85 -0.96 21.72
CA LEU A 167 12.57 -1.28 21.11
C LEU A 167 12.46 -0.71 19.70
N ALA A 168 12.94 0.51 19.44
CA ALA A 168 12.93 1.10 18.11
C ALA A 168 13.76 0.27 17.10
N ILE A 169 14.93 -0.26 17.51
CA ILE A 169 15.74 -1.18 16.68
C ILE A 169 14.94 -2.43 16.32
N ILE A 170 14.32 -3.07 17.32
CA ILE A 170 13.53 -4.29 17.14
C ILE A 170 12.34 -4.02 16.22
N ILE A 171 11.54 -2.99 16.53
CA ILE A 171 10.37 -2.64 15.74
C ILE A 171 10.78 -2.29 14.32
N HIS A 172 11.76 -1.41 14.11
CA HIS A 172 12.15 -0.97 12.77
C HIS A 172 12.59 -2.15 11.89
N GLY A 173 13.42 -3.04 12.43
CA GLY A 173 13.89 -4.24 11.72
C GLY A 173 12.76 -5.21 11.38
N TYR A 174 12.00 -5.68 12.39
CA TYR A 174 10.95 -6.66 12.17
C TYR A 174 9.73 -6.11 11.43
N GLN A 175 9.45 -4.81 11.57
CA GLN A 175 8.41 -4.17 10.80
C GLN A 175 8.77 -4.13 9.32
N GLY A 176 10.03 -3.87 8.95
CA GLY A 176 10.49 -3.98 7.56
C GLY A 176 10.22 -5.37 6.98
N LEU A 177 10.51 -6.42 7.76
CA LEU A 177 10.21 -7.80 7.39
C LEU A 177 8.70 -8.05 7.24
N LEU A 178 7.89 -7.63 8.21
CA LEU A 178 6.44 -7.77 8.16
C LEU A 178 5.85 -7.05 6.94
N ALA A 179 6.28 -5.82 6.68
CA ALA A 179 5.84 -5.04 5.53
C ALA A 179 6.19 -5.73 4.22
N PHE A 180 7.41 -6.26 4.09
CA PHE A 180 7.80 -7.06 2.93
C PHE A 180 6.90 -8.28 2.75
N LEU A 181 6.64 -9.06 3.80
CA LEU A 181 5.79 -10.25 3.69
C LEU A 181 4.36 -9.90 3.28
N VAL A 182 3.78 -8.86 3.88
CA VAL A 182 2.43 -8.40 3.50
C VAL A 182 2.41 -7.90 2.06
N LEU A 183 3.38 -7.09 1.65
CA LEU A 183 3.39 -6.57 0.27
C LEU A 183 3.68 -7.69 -0.75
N PHE A 184 4.58 -8.62 -0.43
CA PHE A 184 4.98 -9.69 -1.34
C PHE A 184 3.93 -10.80 -1.44
N LEU A 185 3.33 -11.23 -0.32
CA LEU A 185 2.38 -12.33 -0.31
C LEU A 185 0.94 -11.85 -0.51
N TRP A 186 0.53 -10.81 0.21
CA TRP A 186 -0.85 -10.35 0.17
C TRP A 186 -1.09 -9.38 -0.99
N HIS A 187 -0.31 -8.31 -1.10
CA HIS A 187 -0.57 -7.29 -2.12
C HIS A 187 -0.31 -7.81 -3.53
N LEU A 188 0.84 -8.45 -3.78
CA LEU A 188 1.11 -9.01 -5.11
C LEU A 188 0.10 -10.09 -5.50
N TYR A 189 -0.36 -10.91 -4.56
CA TYR A 189 -1.41 -11.87 -4.88
C TYR A 189 -2.69 -11.17 -5.34
N ASN A 190 -3.23 -10.26 -4.52
CA ASN A 190 -4.50 -9.59 -4.84
C ASN A 190 -4.45 -8.74 -6.12
N VAL A 191 -3.28 -8.17 -6.45
CA VAL A 191 -3.14 -7.25 -7.58
C VAL A 191 -2.59 -7.92 -8.85
N HIS A 192 -1.80 -8.98 -8.75
CA HIS A 192 -1.17 -9.65 -9.89
C HIS A 192 -1.64 -11.08 -10.12
N LEU A 193 -1.81 -11.87 -9.07
CA LEU A 193 -1.99 -13.31 -9.20
C LEU A 193 -3.44 -13.77 -9.04
N HIS A 194 -4.33 -12.91 -8.52
CA HIS A 194 -5.73 -13.24 -8.36
C HIS A 194 -6.38 -13.48 -9.74
N PRO A 195 -7.13 -14.59 -9.94
CA PRO A 195 -7.66 -14.97 -11.24
C PRO A 195 -8.46 -13.88 -11.95
N SER A 196 -9.22 -13.05 -11.22
CA SER A 196 -10.02 -11.98 -11.83
C SER A 196 -9.21 -10.84 -12.42
N VAL A 197 -7.92 -10.73 -12.08
CA VAL A 197 -7.04 -9.66 -12.57
C VAL A 197 -5.78 -10.16 -13.24
N PHE A 198 -5.55 -11.48 -13.34
CA PHE A 198 -4.31 -12.02 -13.91
C PHE A 198 -4.08 -11.52 -15.36
N PRO A 199 -2.87 -11.07 -15.71
CA PRO A 199 -1.62 -11.09 -14.93
C PRO A 199 -1.44 -9.92 -13.96
N MET A 200 -2.33 -8.92 -14.01
CA MET A 200 -2.31 -7.74 -13.15
C MET A 200 -3.54 -6.84 -13.33
N ASN A 201 -4.03 -6.24 -12.23
CA ASN A 201 -5.01 -5.17 -12.29
C ASN A 201 -4.41 -3.94 -13.00
N PRO A 202 -4.93 -3.49 -14.15
CA PRO A 202 -4.31 -2.43 -14.94
C PRO A 202 -4.56 -1.02 -14.39
N SER A 203 -5.35 -0.88 -13.33
CA SER A 203 -5.74 0.43 -12.77
C SER A 203 -4.56 1.25 -12.28
N TRP A 204 -3.54 0.63 -11.67
CA TRP A 204 -2.39 1.37 -11.16
C TRP A 204 -1.45 1.89 -12.26
N ILE A 205 -1.49 1.30 -13.46
CA ILE A 205 -0.72 1.77 -14.63
C ILE A 205 -1.56 2.68 -15.52
N THR A 206 -2.73 2.22 -15.96
CA THR A 206 -3.55 2.88 -16.99
C THR A 206 -4.64 3.78 -16.41
N GLY A 207 -4.98 3.57 -15.14
CA GLY A 207 -6.10 4.23 -14.47
C GLY A 207 -7.45 3.56 -14.72
N LYS A 208 -7.50 2.49 -15.52
CA LYS A 208 -8.73 1.91 -16.05
C LYS A 208 -8.88 0.44 -15.67
N VAL A 209 -10.12 -0.02 -15.57
CA VAL A 209 -10.52 -1.44 -15.45
C VAL A 209 -11.63 -1.76 -16.44
N SER A 210 -11.91 -3.04 -16.71
CA SER A 210 -13.08 -3.41 -17.50
C SER A 210 -14.36 -3.21 -16.68
N VAL A 211 -15.46 -2.87 -17.36
CA VAL A 211 -16.79 -2.74 -16.75
C VAL A 211 -17.27 -4.08 -16.22
N GLU A 212 -16.94 -5.18 -16.90
CA GLU A 212 -17.26 -6.54 -16.44
C GLU A 212 -16.59 -6.88 -15.11
N TRP A 213 -15.28 -6.61 -15.00
CA TRP A 213 -14.56 -6.80 -13.74
C TRP A 213 -15.15 -5.95 -12.62
N LEU A 214 -15.53 -4.70 -12.92
CA LEU A 214 -16.18 -3.83 -11.94
C LEU A 214 -17.51 -4.43 -11.45
N ARG A 215 -18.31 -5.00 -12.36
CA ARG A 215 -19.60 -5.63 -12.03
C ARG A 215 -19.44 -6.85 -11.12
N GLU A 216 -18.41 -7.67 -11.36
CA GLU A 216 -18.17 -8.89 -10.60
C GLU A 216 -17.51 -8.61 -9.24
N GLU A 217 -16.46 -7.80 -9.20
CA GLU A 217 -15.63 -7.58 -8.01
C GLU A 217 -16.11 -6.40 -7.14
N HIS A 218 -16.76 -5.40 -7.74
CA HIS A 218 -17.24 -4.19 -7.06
C HIS A 218 -18.68 -3.84 -7.45
N PRO A 219 -19.64 -4.76 -7.26
CA PRO A 219 -21.01 -4.63 -7.77
C PRO A 219 -21.73 -3.36 -7.30
N LEU A 220 -21.48 -2.88 -6.08
CA LEU A 220 -22.14 -1.67 -5.60
C LEU A 220 -21.57 -0.40 -6.23
N GLU A 221 -20.29 -0.41 -6.60
CA GLU A 221 -19.73 0.69 -7.38
C GLU A 221 -20.27 0.67 -8.80
N TYR A 222 -20.42 -0.53 -9.39
CA TYR A 222 -21.04 -0.69 -10.71
C TYR A 222 -22.47 -0.12 -10.73
N GLU A 223 -23.34 -0.54 -9.80
CA GLU A 223 -24.72 -0.04 -9.75
C GLU A 223 -24.77 1.48 -9.51
N LYS A 224 -23.92 2.00 -8.62
CA LYS A 224 -23.83 3.45 -8.40
C LYS A 224 -23.46 4.22 -9.68
N LEU A 225 -22.47 3.75 -10.43
CA LEU A 225 -22.04 4.42 -11.67
C LEU A 225 -23.12 4.34 -12.77
N LYS A 226 -23.89 3.26 -12.80
CA LYS A 226 -25.05 3.11 -13.69
C LYS A 226 -26.18 4.07 -13.31
N GLU A 227 -26.50 4.21 -12.02
CA GLU A 227 -27.48 5.19 -11.52
C GLU A 227 -27.07 6.64 -11.83
N GLU A 228 -25.77 6.95 -11.76
CA GLU A 228 -25.21 8.26 -12.11
C GLU A 228 -25.15 8.52 -13.63
N GLY A 229 -25.55 7.55 -14.47
CA GLY A 229 -25.53 7.66 -15.94
C GLY A 229 -24.12 7.65 -16.55
N VAL A 230 -23.14 7.13 -15.80
CA VAL A 230 -21.73 7.02 -16.21
C VAL A 230 -21.49 5.74 -17.04
N LEU A 231 -22.25 4.67 -16.75
CA LEU A 231 -22.23 3.37 -17.43
C LEU A 231 -23.51 3.11 -18.22
#